data_AF-A0A7X7MXA6-F1
#
_entry.id   AF-A0A7X7MXA6-F1
#
_cell.length_a   1.000
_cell.length_b   1.000
_cell.length_c   1.000
_cell.angle_alpha   90.00
_cell.angle_beta   90.00
_cell.angle_gamma   90.00
#
_symmetry.space_group_name_H-M   'P 1'
#
loop_
_entity.id
_entity.type
_entity.pdbx_description
1 polymer ?
#
loop_
_entity_poly.entity_id
_entity_poly.type
_entity_poly.pdbx_seq_one_letter_code
_entity_poly.pdbx_strand_id
1 'polypeptide(L)'
;MKEQVGKVILDYSRYPGVDFYSEGASEDALLDVVSQYEESDYDHVILNTRSWSMLYHLSSTRGNIVRWLPIKKTDHVLEIGAGCGAVTGTLADMAGKVTC
;
A
#
# COMPACT_ATOMS: atom_id res chain seq x y z
N MET A 1 20.71 18.76 10.39
CA MET A 1 20.75 20.12 9.80
C MET A 1 19.39 20.76 10.03
N LYS A 2 19.29 22.06 10.34
CA LYS A 2 18.00 22.75 10.46
C LYS A 2 17.84 23.73 9.31
N GLU A 3 16.74 23.64 8.57
CA GLU A 3 16.42 24.51 7.44
C GLU A 3 15.12 25.26 7.73
N GLN A 4 15.02 26.51 7.28
CA GLN A 4 13.80 27.30 7.43
C GLN A 4 13.11 27.49 6.08
N VAL A 5 11.88 27.01 5.97
CA VAL A 5 11.03 27.18 4.78
C VAL A 5 9.78 27.97 5.20
N GLY A 6 9.73 29.24 4.79
CA GLY A 6 8.68 30.16 5.22
C GLY A 6 8.64 30.32 6.75
N LYS A 7 7.52 29.91 7.36
CA LYS A 7 7.32 29.95 8.83
C LYS A 7 7.62 28.61 9.52
N VAL A 8 8.09 27.59 8.79
CA VAL A 8 8.36 26.25 9.31
C VAL A 8 9.88 26.03 9.42
N ILE A 9 10.32 25.42 10.51
CA ILE A 9 11.70 24.95 10.69
C ILE A 9 11.70 23.43 10.52
N LEU A 10 12.39 22.95 9.48
CA LEU A 10 12.58 21.53 9.20
C LEU A 10 13.86 21.06 9.91
N ASP A 11 13.73 20.06 10.78
CA ASP A 11 14.87 19.46 11.50
C ASP A 11 15.27 18.14 10.85
N TYR A 12 16.29 18.20 10.01
CA TYR A 12 16.89 17.05 9.34
C TYR A 12 17.99 16.37 10.16
N SER A 13 18.11 16.62 11.47
CA SER A 13 19.11 15.92 12.31
C SER A 13 18.94 14.40 12.33
N ARG A 14 17.75 13.90 11.99
CA ARG A 14 17.42 12.47 11.88
C ARG A 14 17.14 12.01 10.45
N TYR A 15 17.29 12.89 9.46
CA TYR A 15 17.03 12.57 8.07
C TYR A 15 18.36 12.43 7.30
N PRO A 16 18.63 11.26 6.70
CA PRO A 16 19.92 10.98 6.06
C PRO A 16 20.08 11.63 4.68
N GLY A 17 19.10 12.40 4.21
CA GLY A 17 19.12 13.01 2.88
C GLY A 17 18.69 12.06 1.76
N VAL A 18 18.26 10.85 2.10
CA VAL A 18 17.67 9.87 1.20
C VAL A 18 16.36 9.38 1.82
N ASP A 19 15.33 9.29 0.99
CA ASP A 19 14.07 8.71 1.38
C ASP A 19 14.27 7.19 1.49
N PHE A 20 14.31 6.68 2.71
CA PHE A 20 14.20 5.25 2.95
C PHE A 20 12.73 4.89 2.95
N TYR A 21 12.30 4.20 1.90
CA TYR A 21 11.03 3.51 1.96
C TYR A 21 11.09 2.37 2.98
N SER A 22 10.00 2.18 3.72
CA SER A 22 9.97 1.43 4.98
C SER A 22 10.28 -0.06 4.88
N GLU A 23 10.23 -0.65 3.68
CA GLU A 23 10.36 -2.11 3.44
C GLU A 23 11.67 -2.53 2.72
N GLY A 24 12.53 -1.58 2.34
CA GLY A 24 13.87 -1.86 1.77
C GLY A 24 13.85 -2.78 0.55
N ALA A 25 14.74 -3.79 0.51
CA ALA A 25 14.86 -4.74 -0.61
C ALA A 25 13.56 -5.52 -0.95
N SER A 26 12.56 -5.50 -0.07
CA SER A 26 11.26 -6.13 -0.32
C SER A 26 10.42 -5.37 -1.35
N GLU A 27 10.63 -4.06 -1.50
CA GLU A 27 9.88 -3.25 -2.47
C GLU A 27 10.31 -3.50 -3.91
N ASP A 28 11.61 -3.64 -4.17
CA ASP A 28 12.10 -4.01 -5.51
C ASP A 28 11.52 -5.37 -5.93
N ALA A 29 11.48 -6.34 -5.00
CA ALA A 29 10.86 -7.62 -5.25
C ALA A 29 9.34 -7.50 -5.50
N LEU A 30 8.64 -6.66 -4.75
CA LEU A 30 7.21 -6.40 -4.97
C LEU A 30 6.98 -5.80 -6.36
N LEU A 31 7.78 -4.79 -6.74
CA LEU A 31 7.71 -4.16 -8.05
C LEU A 31 7.95 -5.16 -9.17
N ASP A 32 8.95 -6.03 -9.04
CA ASP A 32 9.23 -7.08 -10.02
C ASP A 32 8.04 -8.05 -10.17
N VAL A 33 7.44 -8.46 -9.06
CA VAL A 33 6.27 -9.36 -9.08
C VAL A 33 5.09 -8.70 -9.79
N VAL A 34 4.69 -7.50 -9.38
CA VAL A 34 3.51 -6.83 -9.97
C VAL A 34 3.73 -6.40 -11.42
N SER A 35 4.99 -6.33 -11.88
CA SER A 35 5.34 -6.02 -13.28
C SER A 35 5.35 -7.26 -14.18
N GLN A 36 5.48 -8.46 -13.62
CA GLN A 36 5.65 -9.71 -14.38
C GLN A 36 4.47 -10.67 -14.29
N TYR A 37 3.66 -10.55 -13.24
CA TYR A 37 2.57 -11.46 -12.94
C TYR A 37 1.24 -10.72 -12.86
N GLU A 38 0.16 -11.41 -13.22
CA GLU A 38 -1.19 -10.88 -13.05
C GLU A 38 -1.69 -11.14 -11.62
N GLU A 39 -2.73 -10.42 -11.18
CA GLU A 39 -3.30 -10.58 -9.83
C GLU A 39 -3.72 -12.04 -9.54
N SER A 40 -4.19 -12.76 -10.55
CA SER A 40 -4.56 -14.18 -10.44
C SER A 40 -3.40 -15.10 -10.08
N ASP A 41 -2.15 -14.66 -10.31
CA ASP A 41 -0.95 -15.44 -10.02
C ASP A 41 -0.38 -15.15 -8.62
N TYR A 42 -0.87 -14.11 -7.92
CA TYR A 42 -0.28 -13.66 -6.66
C TYR A 42 -0.33 -14.72 -5.57
N ASP A 43 -1.40 -15.52 -5.47
CA ASP A 43 -1.47 -16.61 -4.49
C ASP A 43 -0.35 -17.64 -4.70
N HIS A 44 -0.01 -17.95 -5.96
CA HIS A 44 1.10 -18.82 -6.29
C HIS A 44 2.45 -18.17 -5.94
N VAL A 45 2.64 -16.89 -6.24
CA VAL A 45 3.87 -16.15 -5.88
C VAL A 45 4.05 -16.11 -4.36
N ILE A 46 3.00 -15.81 -3.60
CA ILE A 46 3.01 -15.75 -2.13
C ILE A 46 3.41 -17.11 -1.55
N LEU A 47 2.81 -18.20 -2.03
CA LEU A 47 3.10 -19.56 -1.56
C LEU A 47 4.56 -19.97 -1.83
N ASN A 48 5.11 -19.62 -3.00
CA ASN A 48 6.47 -19.99 -3.36
C ASN A 48 7.52 -19.15 -2.64
N THR A 49 7.33 -17.83 -2.61
CA THR A 49 8.27 -16.90 -1.96
C THR A 49 8.25 -17.04 -0.44
N ARG A 50 7.10 -17.45 0.14
CA ARG A 50 6.86 -17.46 1.59
C ARG A 50 7.21 -16.13 2.26
N SER A 51 7.06 -15.04 1.52
CA SER A 51 7.41 -13.70 1.98
C SER A 51 6.23 -13.06 2.70
N TRP A 52 6.49 -12.56 3.92
CA TRP A 52 5.50 -11.77 4.64
C TRP A 52 5.11 -10.51 3.88
N SER A 53 6.08 -9.82 3.27
CA SER A 53 5.83 -8.59 2.52
C SER A 53 4.93 -8.87 1.30
N MET A 54 5.16 -9.97 0.58
CA MET A 54 4.27 -10.38 -0.53
C MET A 54 2.85 -10.70 -0.06
N LEU A 55 2.73 -11.49 1.01
CA LEU A 55 1.42 -11.80 1.61
C LEU A 55 0.69 -10.52 2.04
N TYR A 56 1.40 -9.62 2.71
CA TYR A 56 0.85 -8.39 3.26
C TYR A 56 0.48 -7.38 2.17
N HIS A 57 1.26 -7.23 1.10
CA HIS A 57 0.98 -6.21 0.10
C HIS A 57 0.06 -6.68 -1.03
N LEU A 58 0.06 -7.98 -1.36
CA LEU A 58 -0.62 -8.49 -2.56
C LEU A 58 -1.85 -9.38 -2.27
N SER A 59 -1.98 -9.98 -1.08
CA SER A 59 -3.08 -10.92 -0.85
C SER A 59 -4.45 -10.23 -0.79
N SER A 60 -5.37 -10.68 -1.64
CA SER A 60 -6.78 -10.27 -1.62
C SER A 60 -7.49 -10.56 -0.29
N THR A 61 -6.95 -11.47 0.54
CA THR A 61 -7.44 -11.76 1.90
C THR A 61 -7.48 -10.50 2.76
N ARG A 62 -6.63 -9.51 2.49
CA ARG A 62 -6.63 -8.24 3.21
C ARG A 62 -7.91 -7.44 3.07
N GLY A 63 -8.68 -7.63 2.00
CA GLY A 63 -10.00 -7.04 1.86
C GLY A 63 -10.94 -7.36 3.03
N ASN A 64 -10.72 -8.48 3.74
CA ASN A 64 -11.52 -8.86 4.90
C ASN A 64 -11.50 -7.81 6.04
N ILE A 65 -10.48 -6.96 6.12
CA ILE A 65 -10.41 -5.92 7.15
C ILE A 65 -11.47 -4.82 6.95
N VAL A 66 -11.94 -4.61 5.71
CA VAL A 66 -12.93 -3.58 5.35
C VAL A 66 -14.29 -4.15 4.92
N ARG A 67 -14.36 -5.42 4.48
CA ARG A 67 -15.60 -6.03 3.94
C ARG A 67 -16.82 -5.96 4.85
N TRP A 68 -16.62 -5.91 6.16
CA TRP A 68 -17.70 -5.84 7.14
C TRP A 68 -18.26 -4.43 7.34
N LEU A 69 -17.59 -3.40 6.82
CA LEU A 69 -18.01 -2.01 6.96
C LEU A 69 -19.27 -1.77 6.12
N PRO A 70 -20.24 -0.98 6.61
CA PRO A 70 -21.50 -0.72 5.92
C PRO A 70 -21.36 0.34 4.81
N ILE A 71 -20.34 0.22 3.97
CA ILE A 71 -20.05 1.11 2.84
C ILE A 71 -21.00 0.79 1.68
N LYS A 72 -21.52 1.83 1.05
CA LYS A 72 -22.47 1.74 -0.07
C LYS A 72 -21.91 2.42 -1.32
N LYS A 73 -22.51 2.11 -2.47
CA LYS A 73 -22.19 2.75 -3.76
C LYS A 73 -22.47 4.26 -3.83
N THR A 74 -23.12 4.83 -2.82
CA THR A 74 -23.31 6.28 -2.67
C THR A 74 -22.16 6.96 -1.93
N ASP A 75 -21.30 6.20 -1.27
CA ASP A 75 -20.29 6.73 -0.37
C ASP A 75 -18.98 7.04 -1.10
N HIS A 76 -18.28 8.06 -0.60
CA HIS A 76 -16.95 8.44 -1.05
C HIS A 76 -15.94 8.12 0.06
N VAL A 77 -14.94 7.30 -0.24
CA VAL A 77 -13.94 6.82 0.73
C VAL A 77 -12.59 7.43 0.43
N LEU A 78 -11.90 7.89 1.48
CA LEU A 78 -10.48 8.24 1.45
C LEU A 78 -9.69 7.12 2.13
N GLU A 79 -8.79 6.49 1.40
CA GLU A 79 -7.81 5.55 1.93
C GLU A 79 -6.47 6.27 2.08
N ILE A 80 -5.88 6.20 3.28
CA ILE A 80 -4.55 6.77 3.55
C ILE A 80 -3.59 5.61 3.75
N GLY A 81 -2.62 5.48 2.84
CA GLY A 81 -1.66 4.36 2.85
C GLY A 81 -2.14 3.14 2.08
N ALA A 82 -2.60 3.33 0.84
CA ALA A 82 -3.16 2.27 0.00
C ALA A 82 -2.15 1.20 -0.46
N GLY A 83 -0.85 1.50 -0.41
CA GLY A 83 0.20 0.57 -0.82
C GLY A 83 -0.04 0.03 -2.24
N CYS A 84 0.04 -1.30 -2.41
CA CYS A 84 -0.21 -1.98 -3.68
C CYS A 84 -1.70 -2.20 -4.01
N GLY A 85 -2.63 -1.71 -3.18
CA GLY A 85 -4.06 -1.68 -3.51
C GLY A 85 -4.89 -2.91 -3.10
N ALA A 86 -4.32 -3.87 -2.35
CA ALA A 86 -5.06 -5.07 -1.90
C ALA A 86 -6.34 -4.75 -1.11
N VAL A 87 -6.36 -3.63 -0.38
CA VAL A 87 -7.56 -3.13 0.32
C VAL A 87 -8.37 -2.19 -0.58
N THR A 88 -7.69 -1.34 -1.36
CA THR A 88 -8.30 -0.39 -2.30
C THR A 88 -9.26 -1.06 -3.27
N GLY A 89 -8.90 -2.23 -3.83
CA GLY A 89 -9.78 -2.99 -4.73
C GLY A 89 -11.10 -3.36 -4.06
N THR A 90 -11.04 -3.84 -2.81
CA THR A 90 -12.24 -4.13 -2.02
C THR A 90 -13.06 -2.88 -1.72
N LEU A 91 -12.41 -1.77 -1.38
CA LEU A 91 -13.10 -0.49 -1.17
C LEU A 91 -13.77 0.01 -2.45
N ALA A 92 -13.14 -0.15 -3.62
CA ALA A 92 -13.71 0.23 -4.92
C ALA A 92 -14.94 -0.63 -5.28
N ASP A 93 -14.91 -1.92 -4.92
CA ASP A 93 -16.07 -2.81 -5.05
C ASP A 93 -17.24 -2.43 -4.15
N MET A 94 -16.98 -1.79 -3.00
CA MET A 94 -18.02 -1.39 -2.04
C MET A 94 -18.53 0.05 -2.26
N ALA A 95 -17.63 1.01 -2.47
CA ALA A 95 -17.90 2.44 -2.53
C ALA A 95 -18.29 2.93 -3.93
N GLY A 96 -18.87 4.13 -4.00
CA GLY A 96 -19.11 4.82 -5.28
C GLY A 96 -17.86 5.49 -5.84
N LYS A 97 -17.00 5.97 -4.94
CA LYS A 97 -15.70 6.57 -5.27
C LYS A 97 -14.70 6.29 -4.17
N VAL A 98 -13.49 5.89 -4.55
CA VAL A 98 -12.34 5.80 -3.65
C VAL A 98 -11.28 6.79 -4.12
N THR A 99 -10.74 7.54 -3.17
CA THR A 99 -9.50 8.31 -3.33
C THR A 99 -8.46 7.64 -2.44
N CYS A 100 -7.31 7.29 -3.01
CA CYS A 100 -6.23 6.54 -2.36
C CYS A 100 -4.89 7.19 -2.65
#